data_AF-A0A957RV53-F1
#
_entry.id   AF-A0A957RV53-F1
#
_cell.length_a   1.000
_cell.length_b   1.000
_cell.length_c   1.000
_cell.angle_alpha   90.00
_cell.angle_beta   90.00
_cell.angle_gamma   90.00
#
_symmetry.space_group_name_H-M   'P 1'
#
loop_
_entity.id
_entity.type
_entity.pdbx_description
1 polymer ?
#
loop_
_entity_poly.entity_id
_entity_poly.type
_entity_poly.pdbx_seq_one_letter_code
_entity_poly.pdbx_strand_id
1 'polypeptide(L)' 'YIESFNGKFRDECLNEQWFQSLPQARKVISDWRRDYNEVRPHSSIGRIPPAQFAAQHRRLAGDAANQPHATNEIQ' A
#
# COMPACT_ATOMS: atom_id res chain seq x y z
N TYR A 1 -6.08 -6.05 1.86
CA TYR A 1 -4.79 -5.33 1.81
C TYR A 1 -4.03 -5.45 3.13
N ILE A 2 -4.61 -5.04 4.26
CA ILE A 2 -3.92 -5.03 5.57
C ILE A 2 -3.70 -6.45 6.13
N GLU A 3 -4.63 -7.37 5.95
CA GLU A 3 -4.48 -8.75 6.42
C GLU A 3 -3.34 -9.49 5.72
N SER A 4 -3.24 -9.35 4.39
CA SER A 4 -2.15 -9.95 3.60
C SER A 4 -0.80 -9.32 3.94
N PHE A 5 -0.76 -8.01 4.19
CA PHE A 5 0.43 -7.31 4.69
C PHE A 5 0.89 -7.87 6.05
N ASN A 6 -0.02 -7.97 7.02
CA ASN A 6 0.32 -8.45 8.37
C ASN A 6 0.81 -9.91 8.36
N GLY A 7 0.19 -10.76 7.55
CA GLY A 7 0.63 -12.15 7.38
C GLY A 7 2.03 -12.24 6.79
N LYS A 8 2.30 -11.52 5.69
CA LYS A 8 3.62 -11.51 5.04
C LYS A 8 4.70 -10.84 5.88
N PHE A 9 4.37 -9.78 6.61
CA PHE A 9 5.31 -9.12 7.50
C PHE A 9 5.78 -10.05 8.62
N ARG A 10 4.86 -10.83 9.18
CA ARG A 10 5.21 -11.80 10.22
C ARG A 10 6.07 -12.93 9.68
N ASP A 11 5.68 -13.50 8.54
CA ASP A 11 6.32 -14.69 7.98
C ASP A 11 7.66 -14.37 7.30
N GLU A 12 7.72 -13.32 6.48
CA GLU A 12 8.89 -12.99 5.63
C GLU A 12 9.84 -11.97 6.29
N CYS A 13 9.40 -11.18 7.28
CA CYS A 13 10.26 -10.16 7.91
C CYS A 13 10.60 -10.48 9.36
N LEU A 14 9.62 -10.88 10.18
CA LEU A 14 9.86 -11.08 11.62
C LEU A 14 10.36 -12.48 11.94
N ASN A 15 9.85 -13.51 11.28
CA ASN A 15 10.28 -14.90 11.51
C ASN A 15 11.65 -15.22 10.86
N GLU A 16 12.01 -14.56 9.75
CA GLU A 16 13.28 -14.81 9.04
C GLU A 16 14.46 -13.98 9.58
N GLN A 17 14.25 -13.07 10.53
CA GLN A 17 15.28 -12.13 11.00
C GLN A 17 15.47 -12.22 12.50
N TRP A 18 16.69 -12.57 12.94
CA TRP A 18 17.08 -12.42 14.35
C TRP A 18 17.57 -11.00 14.62
N PHE A 19 16.79 -10.23 15.38
CA PHE A 19 17.16 -8.87 15.75
C PHE A 19 18.06 -8.86 16.98
N GLN A 20 19.30 -8.37 16.82
CA GLN A 20 20.23 -8.23 17.93
C GLN A 20 20.05 -6.89 18.67
N SER A 21 19.40 -5.91 18.03
CA SER A 21 19.15 -4.59 18.62
C SER A 21 17.95 -3.87 17.99
N LEU A 22 17.31 -2.97 18.76
CA LEU A 22 16.20 -2.14 18.28
C LEU A 22 16.54 -1.25 17.06
N PRO A 23 17.74 -0.64 16.95
CA PRO A 23 18.14 0.09 15.74
C PRO A 23 18.19 -0.80 14.50
N GLN A 24 18.72 -2.02 14.63
CA GLN A 24 18.76 -2.99 13.53
C GLN A 24 17.34 -3.38 13.10
N ALA A 25 16.47 -3.68 14.07
CA ALA A 25 15.07 -4.00 13.79
C ALA A 25 14.36 -2.86 13.03
N ARG A 26 14.54 -1.61 13.47
CA ARG A 26 13.96 -0.44 12.77
C ARG A 26 14.44 -0.32 11.32
N LYS A 27 15.73 -0.54 11.08
CA LYS A 27 16.29 -0.49 9.72
C LYS A 27 15.69 -1.58 8.83
N VAL A 28 15.72 -2.83 9.30
CA VAL A 28 15.21 -3.99 8.55
C VAL A 28 13.72 -3.82 8.25
N ILE A 29 12.91 -3.41 9.23
CA ILE A 29 11.48 -3.17 9.04
C ILE A 29 11.23 -2.04 8.04
N SER A 30 12.01 -0.96 8.09
CA SER A 30 11.88 0.16 7.15
C SER A 30 12.22 -0.27 5.72
N ASP A 31 13.29 -1.06 5.55
CA ASP A 31 13.71 -1.54 4.23
C ASP A 31 12.70 -2.55 3.68
N TRP A 32 12.21 -3.48 4.50
CA TRP A 32 11.17 -4.45 4.09
C TRP A 32 9.85 -3.75 3.73
N ARG A 33 9.43 -2.76 4.52
CA ARG A 33 8.23 -1.96 4.22
C ARG A 33 8.37 -1.22 2.90
N ARG A 34 9.57 -0.75 2.55
CA ARG A 34 9.85 -0.10 1.27
C ARG A 34 9.71 -1.09 0.12
N ASP A 35 10.35 -2.26 0.22
CA ASP A 35 10.27 -3.33 -0.77
C ASP A 35 8.83 -3.79 -1.02
N TYR A 36 8.07 -4.04 0.04
CA TYR A 36 6.67 -4.45 -0.05
C TYR A 36 5.80 -3.41 -0.77
N ASN A 37 6.00 -2.11 -0.49
CA ASN A 37 5.16 -1.06 -1.03
C ASN A 37 5.54 -0.63 -2.46
N GLU A 38 6.81 -0.74 -2.85
CA GLU A 38 7.31 -0.20 -4.11
C GLU A 38 7.63 -1.27 -5.15
N VAL A 39 8.04 -2.47 -4.72
CA VAL A 39 8.62 -3.47 -5.63
C VAL A 39 7.69 -4.66 -5.84
N ARG A 40 7.02 -5.15 -4.80
CA ARG A 40 6.27 -6.42 -4.90
C ARG A 40 4.96 -6.28 -5.66
N PRO A 41 4.79 -6.99 -6.80
CA PRO A 41 3.51 -7.06 -7.50
C PRO A 41 2.54 -7.97 -6.74
N HIS A 42 1.38 -7.44 -6.35
CA HIS A 42 0.37 -8.23 -5.64
C HIS A 42 -0.75 -8.66 -6.59
N SER A 43 -0.94 -9.97 -6.71
CA SER A 43 -2.00 -10.58 -7.54
C SER A 43 -3.41 -10.14 -7.14
N SER A 44 -3.67 -9.86 -5.86
CA SER A 44 -4.97 -9.39 -5.37
C SER A 44 -5.35 -7.97 -5.80
N ILE A 45 -4.39 -7.17 -6.27
CA ILE A 45 -4.63 -5.80 -6.78
C ILE A 45 -4.24 -5.69 -8.25
N GLY A 46 -4.30 -6.78 -9.02
CA GLY A 46 -4.02 -6.76 -10.46
C GLY A 46 -2.53 -6.81 -10.81
N ARG A 47 -1.69 -7.40 -9.94
CA ARG A 47 -0.22 -7.52 -10.12
C ARG A 47 0.53 -6.19 -10.14
N ILE A 48 -0.04 -5.12 -9.63
CA ILE A 48 0.67 -3.85 -9.45
C ILE A 48 1.17 -3.70 -8.00
N PRO A 49 2.26 -2.94 -7.78
CA PRO A 49 2.70 -2.57 -6.44
C PRO A 49 1.62 -1.79 -5.66
N PRO A 50 1.60 -1.88 -4.33
CA PRO A 50 0.66 -1.12 -3.50
C PRO A 50 0.69 0.39 -3.74
N ALA A 51 1.88 0.96 -3.96
CA ALA A 51 2.03 2.39 -4.24
C ALA A 51 1.33 2.80 -5.55
N GLN A 52 1.38 1.95 -6.57
CA GLN A 52 0.70 2.16 -7.85
C GLN A 52 -0.82 2.08 -7.69
N PHE A 53 -1.31 1.10 -6.91
CA PHE A 53 -2.73 1.02 -6.58
C PHE A 53 -3.21 2.26 -5.81
N ALA A 54 -2.44 2.71 -4.81
CA ALA A 54 -2.75 3.93 -4.05
C ALA A 54 -2.75 5.19 -4.94
N ALA A 55 -1.83 5.29 -5.90
CA ALA A 55 -1.79 6.39 -6.86
C ALA A 55 -3.01 6.40 -7.81
N GLN A 56 -3.42 5.23 -8.32
CA GLN A 56 -4.63 5.10 -9.14
C GLN A 56 -5.89 5.46 -8.33
N HIS A 57 -6.00 4.96 -7.10
CA HIS A 57 -7.15 5.26 -6.25
C HIS A 57 -7.21 6.75 -5.85
N ARG A 58 -6.04 7.40 -5.68
CA ARG A 58 -5.97 8.85 -5.45
C ARG A 58 -6.41 9.66 -6.68
N ARG A 59 -6.08 9.20 -7.90
CA ARG A 59 -6.58 9.82 -9.14
C ARG A 59 -8.10 9.69 -9.24
N LEU A 60 -8.64 8.48 -9.10
CA LEU A 60 -10.10 8.25 -9.12
C LEU A 60 -10.86 9.10 -8.09
N ALA A 61 -10.32 9.26 -6.87
CA ALA A 61 -10.89 10.13 -5.86
C ALA A 61 -10.80 11.63 -6.21
N GLY A 62 -9.72 12.06 -6.88
CA GLY A 62 -9.57 13.43 -7.39
C GLY A 62 -10.46 13.73 -8.59
N ASP A 63 -10.65 12.77 -9.49
CA ASP A 63 -11.55 12.87 -10.64
C ASP A 63 -13.02 12.92 -10.19
N ALA A 64 -13.38 12.17 -9.14
CA ALA A 64 -14.71 12.24 -8.51
C ALA A 64 -14.96 13.58 -7.82
N ALA A 65 -13.93 14.22 -7.27
CA ALA A 65 -14.01 15.56 -6.66
C ALA A 65 -14.03 16.71 -7.68
N ASN A 66 -13.70 16.44 -8.96
CA ASN A 66 -13.66 17.43 -10.04
C ASN A 66 -14.82 17.29 -11.04
N GLN A 67 -15.88 16.56 -10.70
CA GLN A 67 -17.14 16.59 -11.44
C GLN A 67 -17.97 17.81 -10.97
N PRO A 68 -18.19 18.84 -11.81
CA PRO A 68 -19.18 19.86 -11.48
C PRO A 68 -20.55 19.19 -11.47
N HIS A 69 -21.15 19.10 -10.29
CA HIS A 69 -22.54 18.70 -10.12
C HIS A 69 -23.40 19.71 -10.89
N ALA A 70 -23.84 19.35 -12.10
CA ALA A 70 -24.90 20.07 -12.78
C ALA A 70 -26.19 19.82 -11.98
N THR A 71 -26.47 20.72 -11.04
CA THR A 71 -27.78 20.85 -10.41
C THR A 71 -28.76 21.19 -11.52
N ASN A 72 -29.52 20.19 -11.97
CA ASN A 72 -30.67 20.40 -12.84
C ASN A 72 -31.67 21.31 -12.11
N GLU A 73 -31.81 22.53 -12.63
CA GLU A 73 -32.82 23.48 -12.22
C GLU A 73 -34.22 23.00 -12.64
N ILE A 74 -35.16 23.33 -11.76
CA ILE A 74 -36.56 22.96 -11.71
C ILE A 74 -37.33 23.59 -12.89
N GLN A 75 -38.19 22.81 -13.55
CA GLN A 75 -39.36 23.31 -14.29
C GLN A 75 -40.61 22.58 -13.85
#